data_AF-A0A1H0QNK3-F1
#
_entry.id   AF-A0A1H0QNK3-F1
#
_cell.length_a   1.000
_cell.length_b   1.000
_cell.length_c   1.000
_cell.angle_alpha   90.00
_cell.angle_beta   90.00
_cell.angle_gamma   90.00
#
_symmetry.space_group_name_H-M   'P 1'
#
loop_
_entity.id
_entity.type
_entity.pdbx_description
1 polymer ?
#
loop_
_entity_poly.entity_id
_entity_poly.type
_entity_poly.pdbx_seq_one_letter_code
_entity_poly.pdbx_strand_id
1 'polypeptide(L)'
;MNDQQRLELEAAAFRRLVAHLDSRKDVQNIDLMNLAGFCRNCLSKWYKAEADARQIELSLDDAREVVYGMPYAEWKNQYQKEASADQQAAFAQGKPHE
;
A
#
# COMPACT_ATOMS: atom_id res chain seq x y z
N MET A 1 -11.65 -6.41 26.05
CA MET A 1 -10.45 -6.25 25.22
C MET A 1 -9.55 -5.24 25.91
N ASN A 2 -8.34 -5.63 26.27
CA ASN A 2 -7.33 -4.69 26.79
C ASN A 2 -6.54 -4.05 25.62
N ASP A 3 -5.66 -3.10 25.94
CA ASP A 3 -4.92 -2.35 24.91
C ASP A 3 -3.96 -3.25 24.10
N GLN A 4 -3.35 -4.24 24.75
CA GLN A 4 -2.49 -5.22 24.08
C GLN A 4 -3.28 -6.07 23.06
N GLN A 5 -4.44 -6.58 23.46
CA GLN A 5 -5.34 -7.34 22.58
C GLN A 5 -5.83 -6.48 21.41
N ARG A 6 -6.09 -5.19 21.63
CA ARG A 6 -6.47 -4.26 20.56
C ARG A 6 -5.33 -4.12 19.54
N LEU A 7 -4.11 -3.85 20.01
CA LEU A 7 -2.92 -3.73 19.17
C LEU A 7 -2.69 -5.00 18.33
N GLU A 8 -2.81 -6.18 18.95
CA GLU A 8 -2.67 -7.46 18.26
C GLU A 8 -3.71 -7.66 17.15
N LEU A 9 -4.96 -7.28 17.40
CA LEU A 9 -6.05 -7.37 16.44
C LEU A 9 -5.88 -6.39 15.28
N GLU A 10 -5.48 -5.14 15.55
CA GLU A 10 -5.19 -4.13 14.54
C GLU A 10 -4.04 -4.57 13.63
N ALA A 11 -2.94 -5.05 14.22
CA ALA A 11 -1.81 -5.57 13.48
C ALA A 11 -2.18 -6.83 12.66
N ALA A 12 -3.02 -7.72 13.20
CA ALA A 12 -3.50 -8.90 12.48
C ALA A 12 -4.43 -8.53 11.30
N ALA A 13 -5.29 -7.53 11.48
CA ALA A 13 -6.15 -7.01 10.42
C ALA A 13 -5.32 -6.37 9.30
N PHE A 14 -4.30 -5.58 9.64
CA PHE A 14 -3.38 -5.00 8.65
C PHE A 14 -2.63 -6.09 7.86
N ARG A 15 -2.06 -7.10 8.55
CA ARG A 15 -1.43 -8.25 7.88
C ARG A 15 -2.40 -8.98 6.94
N ARG A 16 -3.67 -9.11 7.33
CA ARG A 16 -4.70 -9.72 6.49
C ARG A 16 -5.04 -8.87 5.26
N LEU A 17 -5.07 -7.54 5.39
CA LEU A 17 -5.23 -6.63 4.26
C LEU A 17 -4.06 -6.75 3.27
N VAL A 18 -2.82 -6.75 3.77
CA VAL A 18 -1.62 -6.93 2.95
C VAL A 18 -1.68 -8.26 2.20
N ALA A 19 -1.98 -9.37 2.89
CA ALA A 19 -2.13 -10.68 2.26
C ALA A 19 -3.27 -10.72 1.23
N HIS A 20 -4.37 -10.01 1.47
CA HIS A 20 -5.46 -9.91 0.50
C HIS A 20 -5.05 -9.12 -0.76
N LEU A 21 -4.32 -8.02 -0.59
CA LEU A 21 -3.80 -7.23 -1.71
C LEU A 21 -2.73 -8.00 -2.51
N ASP A 22 -1.97 -8.86 -1.84
CA ASP A 22 -1.00 -9.75 -2.49
C ASP A 22 -1.68 -10.88 -3.27
N SER A 23 -2.79 -11.44 -2.77
CA SER A 23 -3.56 -12.43 -3.55
C SER A 23 -4.32 -11.82 -4.74
N ARG A 24 -4.50 -10.50 -4.73
CA ARG A 24 -5.18 -9.71 -5.77
C ARG A 24 -4.24 -8.81 -6.56
N LYS A 25 -3.18 -9.41 -7.15
CA LYS A 25 -2.22 -8.69 -8.01
C LYS A 25 -2.84 -8.12 -9.28
N ASP A 26 -4.04 -8.59 -9.65
CA ASP A 26 -4.86 -8.02 -10.71
C ASP A 26 -5.33 -6.60 -10.40
N VAL A 27 -5.56 -6.28 -9.13
CA VAL A 27 -5.99 -4.95 -8.69
C VAL A 27 -4.82 -3.97 -8.77
N GLN A 28 -4.86 -3.07 -9.74
CA GLN A 28 -3.78 -2.10 -9.93
C GLN A 28 -3.86 -0.95 -8.93
N ASN A 29 -2.72 -0.36 -8.59
CA ASN A 29 -2.68 0.78 -7.67
C ASN A 29 -3.44 2.00 -8.20
N ILE A 30 -3.47 2.21 -9.53
CA ILE A 30 -4.19 3.35 -10.11
C ILE A 30 -5.71 3.21 -9.93
N ASP A 31 -6.24 1.99 -10.00
CA ASP A 31 -7.67 1.74 -9.74
C ASP A 31 -8.03 2.01 -8.28
N LEU A 32 -7.18 1.56 -7.36
CA LEU A 32 -7.36 1.85 -5.93
C LEU A 32 -7.27 3.35 -5.64
N MET A 33 -6.34 4.06 -6.27
CA MET A 33 -6.23 5.51 -6.13
C MET A 33 -7.48 6.22 -6.66
N ASN A 34 -7.95 5.85 -7.85
CA ASN A 34 -9.13 6.46 -8.48
C ASN A 34 -10.42 6.21 -7.69
N LEU A 35 -10.55 5.03 -7.08
CA LEU A 35 -11.75 4.64 -6.36
C LEU A 35 -11.75 5.09 -4.89
N ALA A 36 -10.63 4.92 -4.19
CA ALA A 36 -10.56 4.98 -2.74
C ALA A 36 -9.55 5.99 -2.19
N GLY A 37 -8.79 6.68 -3.06
CA GLY A 37 -7.80 7.69 -2.64
C GLY A 37 -6.55 7.12 -1.95
N PHE A 38 -6.39 5.79 -1.89
CA PHE A 38 -5.18 5.15 -1.39
C PHE A 38 -4.86 3.88 -2.19
N CYS A 39 -3.59 3.45 -2.16
CA CYS A 39 -3.16 2.18 -2.77
C CYS A 39 -2.04 1.54 -1.94
N ARG A 40 -1.42 0.46 -2.44
CA ARG A 40 -0.30 -0.22 -1.77
C ARG A 40 0.84 0.74 -1.43
N ASN A 41 1.17 1.68 -2.32
CA ASN A 41 2.22 2.68 -2.07
C ASN A 41 1.86 3.62 -0.91
N CYS A 42 0.57 3.92 -0.68
CA CYS A 42 0.14 4.70 0.47
C CYS A 42 0.36 3.90 1.77
N LEU A 43 0.02 2.61 1.79
CA LEU A 43 0.29 1.74 2.92
C LEU A 43 1.79 1.69 3.25
N SER A 44 2.67 1.59 2.24
CA SER A 44 4.12 1.61 2.46
C SER A 44 4.61 2.96 3.01
N LYS A 45 4.05 4.08 2.53
CA LYS A 45 4.36 5.42 3.05
C LYS A 45 3.92 5.58 4.50
N TRP A 46 2.72 5.12 4.85
CA TRP A 46 2.21 5.16 6.24
C TRP A 46 3.07 4.29 7.16
N TYR A 47 3.41 3.07 6.72
CA TYR A 47 4.29 2.17 7.49
C TYR A 47 5.65 2.81 7.77
N LYS A 48 6.26 3.46 6.75
CA LYS A 48 7.50 4.22 6.93
C LYS A 48 7.32 5.43 7.85
N ALA A 49 6.24 6.20 7.69
CA ALA A 49 5.99 7.38 8.53
C ALA A 49 5.86 7.01 10.02
N GLU A 50 5.21 5.88 10.33
CA GLU A 50 5.11 5.37 11.70
C GLU A 50 6.47 4.92 12.27
N ALA A 51 7.36 4.37 11.43
CA ALA A 51 8.73 4.05 11.81
C ALA A 51 9.54 5.33 12.09
N ASP A 52 9.45 6.33 11.19
CA ASP A 52 10.12 7.62 11.33
C ASP A 52 9.68 8.34 12.61
N ALA A 53 8.38 8.35 12.92
CA ALA A 53 7.83 8.93 14.15
C ALA A 53 8.34 8.27 15.44
N ARG A 54 8.78 7.01 15.35
CA ARG A 54 9.37 6.23 16.46
C ARG A 54 10.90 6.16 16.39
N GLN A 55 11.52 6.90 15.46
CA GLN A 55 12.97 6.89 15.23
C GLN A 55 13.52 5.47 14.94
N ILE A 56 12.71 4.63 14.29
CA ILE A 56 13.10 3.29 13.85
C ILE A 56 13.62 3.41 12.42
N GLU A 57 14.85 2.95 12.18
CA GLU A 57 15.45 2.95 10.85
C GLU A 57 14.71 1.97 9.94
N LEU A 58 14.04 2.52 8.93
CA LEU A 58 13.34 1.77 7.88
C LEU A 58 13.37 2.55 6.57
N SER A 59 13.92 1.93 5.52
CA SER A 59 13.89 2.55 4.19
C SER A 59 12.49 2.44 3.57
N LEU A 60 12.21 3.28 2.57
CA LEU A 60 10.94 3.19 1.84
C LEU A 60 10.84 1.88 1.04
N ASP A 61 11.97 1.34 0.60
CA ASP A 61 12.00 0.09 -0.15
C ASP A 61 11.73 -1.12 0.77
N ASP A 62 12.25 -1.12 2.00
CA ASP A 62 11.88 -2.11 3.02
C ASP A 62 10.39 -2.04 3.36
N ALA A 63 9.85 -0.82 3.53
CA ALA A 63 8.43 -0.61 3.80
C ALA A 63 7.54 -1.08 2.62
N ARG A 64 8.04 -0.94 1.37
CA ARG A 64 7.37 -1.52 0.21
C ARG A 64 7.44 -3.03 0.25
N GLU A 65 8.59 -3.63 0.54
CA GLU A 65 8.72 -5.08 0.62
C GLU A 65 7.76 -5.71 1.63
N VAL A 66 7.54 -5.05 2.79
CA VAL A 66 6.51 -5.47 3.77
C VAL A 66 5.10 -5.51 3.17
N VAL A 67 4.75 -4.56 2.30
CA VAL A 67 3.40 -4.45 1.70
C VAL A 67 3.25 -5.28 0.42
N TYR A 68 4.32 -5.43 -0.36
CA TYR A 68 4.31 -6.15 -1.65
C TYR A 68 4.73 -7.61 -1.52
N GLY A 69 5.30 -8.03 -0.39
CA GLY A 69 5.80 -9.39 -0.14
C GLY A 69 7.05 -9.76 -0.93
N MET A 70 7.62 -8.82 -1.68
CA MET A 70 8.84 -8.95 -2.50
C MET A 70 9.36 -7.55 -2.85
N PRO A 71 10.60 -7.43 -3.38
CA PRO A 71 11.12 -6.16 -3.85
C PRO A 71 10.17 -5.49 -4.85
N TYR A 72 9.86 -4.20 -4.64
CA TYR A 72 8.89 -3.47 -5.46
C TYR A 72 9.24 -3.45 -6.96
N ALA A 73 10.54 -3.39 -7.28
CA ALA A 73 11.01 -3.46 -8.67
C ALA A 73 10.62 -4.79 -9.34
N GLU A 74 10.74 -5.91 -8.62
CA GLU A 74 10.34 -7.23 -9.12
C GLU A 74 8.82 -7.32 -9.26
N TRP A 75 8.07 -6.83 -8.27
CA TRP A 75 6.61 -6.81 -8.33
C TRP A 75 6.12 -5.98 -9.53
N LYS A 76 6.72 -4.81 -9.76
CA LYS A 76 6.41 -3.94 -10.89
C LYS A 76 6.65 -4.66 -12.22
N ASN A 77 7.78 -5.32 -12.37
CA ASN A 77 8.12 -6.04 -13.60
C ASN A 77 7.20 -7.23 -13.86
N GLN A 78 6.73 -7.92 -12.83
CA GLN A 78 5.91 -9.12 -12.96
C GLN A 78 4.40 -8.82 -13.10
N TYR A 79 3.90 -7.78 -12.44
CA TYR A 79 2.46 -7.62 -12.21
C TYR A 79 1.90 -6.23 -12.54
N GLN A 80 2.74 -5.18 -12.61
CA GLN A 80 2.24 -3.85 -12.94
C GLN A 80 1.91 -3.77 -14.43
N LYS A 81 0.69 -3.33 -14.73
CA LYS A 81 0.23 -3.07 -16.09
C LYS A 81 0.32 -1.57 -16.38
N GLU A 82 0.48 -1.24 -17.65
CA GLU A 82 0.35 0.13 -18.12
C GLU A 82 -1.10 0.60 -17.88
N ALA A 83 -1.24 1.81 -17.34
CA ALA A 83 -2.55 2.39 -17.10
C ALA A 83 -3.17 2.86 -18.42
N SER A 84 -4.45 2.55 -18.63
CA SER A 84 -5.20 3.05 -19.78
C SER A 84 -5.37 4.58 -19.72
N ALA A 85 -5.68 5.19 -20.86
CA ALA A 85 -5.95 6.62 -20.95
C ALA A 85 -7.07 7.06 -19.99
N ASP A 86 -8.12 6.25 -19.85
CA ASP A 86 -9.24 6.53 -18.94
C ASP A 86 -8.82 6.47 -17.47
N GLN A 87 -7.99 5.49 -17.09
CA GLN A 87 -7.45 5.40 -15.72
C GLN A 87 -6.55 6.60 -15.40
N GLN A 88 -5.73 7.04 -16.35
CA GLN A 88 -4.88 8.21 -16.20
C GLN A 88 -5.70 9.51 -16.09
N ALA A 89 -6.74 9.65 -16.92
CA ALA A 89 -7.63 10.81 -16.90
C ALA A 89 -8.41 10.89 -15.57
N ALA A 90 -8.96 9.77 -15.10
CA ALA A 90 -9.61 9.69 -13.80
C ALA A 90 -8.66 10.05 -12.66
N PHE A 91 -7.42 9.57 -12.70
CA PHE A 91 -6.40 9.91 -11.71
C PHE A 91 -6.05 11.41 -11.71
N ALA A 92 -5.95 12.03 -12.89
CA ALA A 92 -5.67 13.45 -13.02
C ALA A 92 -6.81 14.34 -12.52
N GLN A 93 -8.07 13.90 -12.67
CA GLN A 93 -9.26 14.60 -12.18
C GLN A 93 -9.47 14.40 -10.67
N GLY A 94 -9.23 13.19 -10.18
CA GLY A 94 -9.43 12.80 -8.80
C GLY A 94 -8.29 13.15 -7.85
N LYS A 95 -7.48 14.18 -8.16
CA LYS A 95 -6.38 14.60 -7.27
C LYS A 95 -6.91 14.72 -5.84
N PRO A 96 -6.40 13.90 -4.90
CA PRO A 96 -6.77 14.04 -3.51
C PRO A 96 -6.45 15.47 -3.07
N HIS A 97 -7.39 16.13 -2.40
CA HIS A 97 -7.05 17.28 -1.57
C HIS A 97 -6.03 16.78 -0.53
N GLU A 98 -4.75 17.12 -0.71
CA GLU A 98 -3.79 17.17 0.40
C GLU A 98 -4.12 18.37 1.28
#